data_AF-A0AA38CR90-F1
#
_entry.id   AF-A0AA38CR90-F1
#
_cell.length_a   1.000
_cell.length_b   1.000
_cell.length_c   1.000
_cell.angle_alpha   90.00
_cell.angle_beta   90.00
_cell.angle_gamma   90.00
#
_symmetry.space_group_name_H-M   'P 1'
#
loop_
_entity.id
_entity.type
_entity.pdbx_description
1 polymer ?
#
loop_
_entity_poly.entity_id
_entity_poly.type
_entity_poly.pdbx_seq_one_letter_code
_entity_poly.pdbx_strand_id
1 'polypeptide(L)'
;MERYRAAKAAVYRGTTGACVYPTWEPGAREMVEEAEVTEGARAVGLSLAVPGLAQVGLVEDAVIDRAFHPRRRTEGVELFTTDDVAHLGMGEAGLPLHIVTNAMAAAALVREGGVDPDAIAAGLRAFRVEDHRIARVAVIDGVTWVNDSKATNAHAAAASLRALADGSAVWLAGGDAKGADLDDLVRDFAVKMRGSCSSGATRARGSSRSRDTRATSR
;
A
#
# COMPACT_ATOMS: atom_id res chain seq x y z
N MET A 1 -5.76 8.98 -17.86
CA MET A 1 -5.58 9.62 -16.54
C MET A 1 -6.88 10.18 -15.99
N GLU A 2 -7.63 10.99 -16.75
CA GLU A 2 -8.88 11.63 -16.28
C GLU A 2 -9.99 10.66 -15.84
N ARG A 3 -10.24 9.57 -16.60
CA ARG A 3 -11.19 8.51 -16.19
C ARG A 3 -10.79 7.80 -14.89
N TYR A 4 -9.49 7.63 -14.64
CA TYR A 4 -8.98 7.00 -13.42
C TYR A 4 -9.18 7.90 -12.20
N ARG A 5 -8.93 9.20 -12.35
CA ARG A 5 -9.21 10.21 -11.32
C ARG A 5 -10.70 10.30 -11.00
N ALA A 6 -11.57 10.34 -12.02
CA ALA A 6 -13.02 10.35 -11.83
C ALA A 6 -13.54 9.11 -11.07
N ALA A 7 -12.96 7.93 -11.33
CA ALA A 7 -13.31 6.71 -10.60
C ALA A 7 -12.86 6.75 -9.12
N LYS A 8 -11.71 7.35 -8.81
CA LYS A 8 -11.28 7.58 -7.42
C LYS A 8 -12.16 8.60 -6.71
N ALA A 9 -12.47 9.73 -7.37
CA ALA A 9 -13.27 10.81 -6.80
C ALA A 9 -14.69 10.33 -6.38
N ALA A 10 -15.22 9.33 -7.07
CA ALA A 10 -16.51 8.74 -6.74
C ALA A 10 -16.61 8.20 -5.30
N VAL A 11 -15.49 7.84 -4.66
CA VAL A 11 -15.47 7.37 -3.26
C VAL A 11 -15.95 8.42 -2.26
N TYR A 12 -15.81 9.71 -2.59
CA TYR A 12 -16.19 10.81 -1.69
C TYR A 12 -17.66 11.21 -1.83
N ARG A 13 -18.36 10.75 -2.89
CA ARG A 13 -19.76 11.12 -3.12
C ARG A 13 -20.66 10.59 -2.01
N GLY A 14 -21.49 11.46 -1.44
CA GLY A 14 -22.44 11.13 -0.38
C GLY A 14 -21.80 10.89 0.99
N THR A 15 -20.52 11.26 1.17
CA THR A 15 -19.86 11.15 2.47
C THR A 15 -20.60 11.99 3.52
N THR A 16 -20.86 11.39 4.68
CA THR A 16 -21.57 12.03 5.80
C THR A 16 -20.63 12.50 6.91
N GLY A 17 -19.52 11.79 7.10
CA GLY A 17 -18.58 12.01 8.21
C GLY A 17 -17.33 12.78 7.82
N ALA A 18 -16.35 12.09 7.24
CA ALA A 18 -15.12 12.72 6.76
C ALA A 18 -14.61 12.14 5.44
N CYS A 19 -14.16 13.04 4.56
CA CYS A 19 -13.37 12.72 3.39
C CYS A 19 -11.89 12.75 3.78
N VAL A 20 -11.29 11.57 3.94
CA VAL A 20 -9.86 11.42 4.25
C VAL A 20 -9.06 11.31 2.96
N TYR A 21 -8.04 12.16 2.79
CA TYR A 21 -7.22 12.18 1.57
C TYR A 21 -5.73 12.39 1.86
N PRO A 22 -4.82 11.76 1.11
CA PRO A 22 -3.38 12.00 1.23
C PRO A 22 -3.00 13.37 0.65
N THR A 23 -2.24 14.16 1.41
CA THR A 23 -1.75 15.47 0.94
C THR A 23 -0.60 15.37 -0.06
N TRP A 24 0.08 14.22 -0.11
CA TRP A 24 1.20 13.96 -1.02
C TRP A 24 0.77 13.42 -2.38
N GLU A 25 -0.52 13.11 -2.60
CA GLU A 25 -1.03 12.67 -3.90
C GLU A 25 -1.58 13.88 -4.68
N PRO A 26 -1.00 14.23 -5.85
CA PRO A 26 -1.50 15.33 -6.66
C PRO A 26 -2.97 15.15 -7.04
N GLY A 27 -3.77 16.21 -6.88
CA GLY A 27 -5.20 16.20 -7.20
C GLY A 27 -6.10 15.52 -6.17
N ALA A 28 -5.55 14.90 -5.12
CA ALA A 28 -6.38 14.27 -4.08
C ALA A 28 -7.24 15.27 -3.31
N ARG A 29 -6.69 16.46 -3.04
CA ARG A 29 -7.41 17.56 -2.42
C ARG A 29 -8.55 18.08 -3.30
N GLU A 30 -8.25 18.31 -4.58
CA GLU A 30 -9.23 18.80 -5.57
C GLU A 30 -10.41 17.81 -5.69
N MET A 31 -10.14 16.49 -5.68
CA MET A 31 -11.20 15.47 -5.68
C MET A 31 -12.17 15.59 -4.48
N VAL A 32 -11.69 16.04 -3.32
CA VAL A 32 -12.52 16.25 -2.13
C VAL A 32 -13.26 17.59 -2.20
N GLU A 33 -12.61 18.63 -2.73
CA GLU A 33 -13.22 19.95 -2.91
C GLU A 33 -14.37 19.93 -3.93
N GLU A 34 -14.26 19.08 -4.96
CA GLU A 34 -15.28 18.88 -5.99
C GLU A 34 -16.36 17.85 -5.59
N ALA A 35 -16.21 17.16 -4.46
CA ALA A 35 -17.11 16.09 -4.06
C ALA A 35 -18.46 16.61 -3.53
N GLU A 36 -19.54 16.00 -4.00
CA GLU A 36 -20.87 16.17 -3.40
C GLU A 36 -20.94 15.40 -2.08
N VAL A 37 -20.86 16.12 -0.96
CA VAL A 37 -20.90 15.57 0.40
C VAL A 37 -22.11 16.07 1.18
N THR A 38 -22.45 15.40 2.27
CA THR A 38 -23.52 15.86 3.18
C THR A 38 -23.03 17.07 3.97
N GLU A 39 -23.95 17.98 4.30
CA GLU A 39 -23.64 19.11 5.18
C GLU A 39 -23.08 18.61 6.53
N GLY A 40 -21.95 19.17 6.95
CA GLY A 40 -21.23 18.76 8.15
C GLY A 40 -20.08 17.77 7.90
N ALA A 41 -19.98 17.18 6.70
CA ALA A 41 -18.85 16.34 6.33
C ALA A 41 -17.54 17.14 6.32
N ARG A 42 -16.48 16.54 6.88
CA ARG A 42 -15.18 17.20 7.03
C ARG A 42 -14.19 16.74 5.98
N ALA A 43 -13.43 17.67 5.38
CA ALA A 43 -12.24 17.32 4.62
C ALA A 43 -11.05 17.14 5.59
N VAL A 44 -10.41 15.97 5.58
CA VAL A 44 -9.32 15.62 6.49
C VAL A 44 -8.09 15.17 5.70
N GLY A 45 -7.01 15.96 5.78
CA GLY A 45 -5.76 15.66 5.09
C GLY A 45 -4.85 14.74 5.90
N LEU A 46 -4.25 13.75 5.25
CA LEU A 46 -3.14 12.96 5.81
C LEU A 46 -1.81 13.60 5.43
N SER A 47 -0.96 13.88 6.41
CA SER A 47 0.33 14.55 6.24
C SER A 47 1.48 13.66 6.68
N LEU A 48 2.56 13.60 5.89
CA LEU A 48 3.83 12.98 6.30
C LEU A 48 4.73 13.93 7.11
N ALA A 49 4.19 15.10 7.46
CA ALA A 49 4.83 16.12 8.28
C ALA A 49 3.86 16.59 9.37
N VAL A 50 4.33 17.51 10.22
CA VAL A 50 3.54 18.12 11.31
C VAL A 50 2.17 18.57 10.79
N PRO A 51 1.06 18.06 11.36
CA PRO A 51 -0.27 18.35 10.83
C PRO A 51 -0.69 19.80 11.05
N GLY A 52 -1.30 20.38 10.03
CA GLY A 52 -2.08 21.61 10.11
C GLY A 52 -3.47 21.39 10.71
N LEU A 53 -4.30 22.44 10.70
CA LEU A 53 -5.70 22.31 11.09
C LEU A 53 -6.44 21.41 10.09
N ALA A 54 -7.33 20.55 10.58
CA ALA A 54 -8.07 19.57 9.76
C ALA A 54 -7.16 18.50 9.12
N GLN A 55 -6.05 18.17 9.78
CA GLN A 55 -5.14 17.12 9.33
C GLN A 55 -4.82 16.11 10.43
N VAL A 56 -4.49 14.90 10.00
CA VAL A 56 -3.79 13.90 10.79
C VAL A 56 -2.39 13.77 10.19
N GLY A 57 -1.35 13.77 11.00
CA GLY A 57 0.01 13.78 10.46
C GLY A 57 1.07 13.20 11.36
N LEU A 58 2.20 12.84 10.76
CA LEU A 58 3.34 12.26 11.46
C LEU A 58 4.26 13.36 12.02
N VAL A 59 4.54 13.27 13.32
CA VAL A 59 5.50 14.10 14.05
C VAL A 59 6.51 13.14 14.67
N GLU A 60 7.73 13.11 14.12
CA GLU A 60 8.76 12.14 14.51
C GLU A 60 8.24 10.69 14.36
N ASP A 61 7.96 10.01 15.46
CA ASP A 61 7.42 8.65 15.55
C ASP A 61 5.93 8.60 15.92
N ALA A 62 5.29 9.74 16.21
CA ALA A 62 3.91 9.82 16.66
C ALA A 62 2.97 10.33 15.57
N VAL A 63 1.80 9.70 15.42
CA VAL A 63 0.73 10.16 14.54
C VAL A 63 -0.24 11.00 15.35
N ILE A 64 -0.38 12.27 14.96
CA ILE A 64 -1.12 13.30 15.69
C ILE A 64 -2.40 13.70 14.94
N ASP A 65 -3.53 13.70 15.65
CA ASP A 65 -4.82 14.22 15.23
C ASP A 65 -4.97 15.72 15.55
N ARG A 66 -5.14 16.53 14.50
CA ARG A 66 -5.60 17.93 14.58
C ARG A 66 -6.86 18.16 13.73
N ALA A 67 -7.59 17.09 13.46
CA ALA A 67 -8.80 17.09 12.65
C ALA A 67 -10.07 16.99 13.49
N PHE A 68 -10.14 16.08 14.46
CA PHE A 68 -11.41 15.71 15.08
C PHE A 68 -11.62 16.28 16.48
N HIS A 69 -10.55 16.50 17.24
CA HIS A 69 -10.64 16.96 18.63
C HIS A 69 -11.27 18.37 18.79
N PRO A 70 -12.06 18.65 19.86
CA PRO A 70 -12.65 19.97 20.09
C PRO A 70 -11.64 21.10 20.17
N ARG A 71 -10.48 20.86 20.79
CA ARG A 71 -9.37 21.83 20.91
C ARG A 71 -8.35 21.73 19.78
N ARG A 72 -8.70 21.16 18.62
CA ARG A 72 -7.81 20.97 17.44
C ARG A 72 -7.06 22.22 16.93
N ARG A 73 -7.54 23.42 17.29
CA ARG A 73 -6.87 24.69 16.96
C ARG A 73 -5.61 24.93 17.79
N THR A 74 -5.58 24.45 19.02
CA THR A 74 -4.51 24.69 19.99
C THR A 74 -3.76 23.41 20.38
N GLU A 75 -4.37 22.24 20.20
CA GLU A 75 -3.83 20.96 20.64
C GLU A 75 -3.85 19.93 19.51
N GLY A 76 -2.84 19.07 19.50
CA GLY A 76 -2.83 17.81 18.77
C GLY A 76 -3.00 16.65 19.76
N VAL A 77 -3.72 15.63 19.34
CA VAL A 77 -3.94 14.42 20.13
C VAL A 77 -3.16 13.29 19.48
N GLU A 78 -2.29 12.62 20.24
CA GLU A 78 -1.60 11.42 19.75
C GLU A 78 -2.60 10.28 19.53
N LEU A 79 -2.55 9.64 18.36
CA LEU A 79 -3.40 8.49 18.02
C LEU A 79 -2.68 7.16 18.21
N PHE A 80 -1.41 7.09 17.80
CA PHE A 80 -0.53 5.94 17.93
C PHE A 80 0.90 6.35 17.56
N THR A 81 1.88 5.52 17.93
CA THR A 81 3.28 5.68 17.51
C THR A 81 3.71 4.62 16.51
N THR A 82 4.85 4.81 15.84
CA THR A 82 5.41 3.79 14.94
C THR A 82 5.69 2.47 15.65
N ASP A 83 5.90 2.48 16.97
CA ASP A 83 6.09 1.28 17.78
C ASP A 83 4.80 0.44 17.86
N ASP A 84 3.62 1.08 17.86
CA ASP A 84 2.33 0.39 17.90
C ASP A 84 2.05 -0.45 16.64
N VAL A 85 2.75 -0.15 15.55
CA VAL A 85 2.63 -0.82 14.25
C VAL A 85 3.93 -1.49 13.80
N ALA A 86 4.97 -1.46 14.63
CA ALA A 86 6.28 -2.00 14.29
C ALA A 86 6.25 -3.51 13.98
N HIS A 87 5.35 -4.26 14.64
CA HIS A 87 5.13 -5.69 14.40
C HIS A 87 4.57 -6.01 13.01
N LEU A 88 4.06 -5.01 12.29
CA LEU A 88 3.61 -5.15 10.90
C LEU A 88 4.76 -4.95 9.90
N GLY A 89 5.91 -4.44 10.36
CA GLY A 89 7.12 -4.27 9.58
C GLY A 89 7.90 -5.57 9.34
N MET A 90 8.98 -5.46 8.57
CA MET A 90 9.79 -6.60 8.14
C MET A 90 11.01 -6.80 9.06
N GLY A 91 10.78 -6.85 10.38
CA GLY A 91 11.85 -7.01 11.38
C GLY A 91 12.94 -5.94 11.25
N GLU A 92 14.20 -6.36 11.09
CA GLU A 92 15.37 -5.46 10.98
C GLU A 92 15.35 -4.53 9.76
N ALA A 93 14.52 -4.80 8.75
CA ALA A 93 14.39 -3.95 7.57
C ALA A 93 13.59 -2.65 7.83
N GLY A 94 13.10 -2.46 9.06
CA GLY A 94 12.36 -1.28 9.48
C GLY A 94 10.88 -1.32 9.10
N LEU A 95 10.16 -0.28 9.50
CA LEU A 95 8.72 -0.12 9.27
C LEU A 95 8.47 0.54 7.90
N PRO A 96 7.86 -0.14 6.92
CA PRO A 96 7.57 0.45 5.63
C PRO A 96 6.59 1.63 5.75
N LEU A 97 6.88 2.74 5.06
CA LEU A 97 6.06 3.97 5.10
C LEU A 97 4.58 3.71 4.78
N HIS A 98 4.29 2.80 3.84
CA HIS A 98 2.92 2.50 3.45
C HIS A 98 2.09 1.88 4.60
N ILE A 99 2.73 1.21 5.56
CA ILE A 99 2.05 0.68 6.76
C ILE A 99 1.64 1.84 7.65
N VAL A 100 2.55 2.78 7.90
CA VAL A 100 2.26 4.00 8.67
C VAL A 100 1.12 4.80 8.02
N THR A 101 1.17 5.01 6.70
CA THR A 101 0.11 5.76 6.02
C THR A 101 -1.23 5.04 6.01
N ASN A 102 -1.24 3.70 5.93
CA ASN A 102 -2.48 2.92 6.01
C ASN A 102 -3.05 2.94 7.43
N ALA A 103 -2.21 2.80 8.44
CA ALA A 103 -2.61 2.92 9.85
C ALA A 103 -3.13 4.33 10.15
N MET A 104 -2.48 5.37 9.61
CA MET A 104 -2.91 6.76 9.72
C MET A 104 -4.28 7.00 9.07
N ALA A 105 -4.51 6.46 7.87
CA ALA A 105 -5.81 6.54 7.20
C ALA A 105 -6.90 5.81 8.00
N ALA A 106 -6.61 4.59 8.49
CA ALA A 106 -7.54 3.82 9.31
C ALA A 106 -7.88 4.56 10.62
N ALA A 107 -6.86 5.09 11.30
CA ALA A 107 -6.99 5.88 12.52
C ALA A 107 -7.86 7.12 12.30
N ALA A 108 -7.65 7.87 11.21
CA ALA A 108 -8.47 9.03 10.86
C ALA A 108 -9.95 8.66 10.64
N LEU A 109 -10.23 7.54 9.96
CA LEU A 109 -11.59 7.08 9.69
C LEU A 109 -12.32 6.64 10.97
N VAL A 110 -11.69 5.85 11.83
CA VAL A 110 -12.34 5.43 13.09
C VAL A 110 -12.43 6.57 14.09
N ARG A 111 -11.50 7.55 14.02
CA ARG A 111 -11.54 8.75 14.85
C ARG A 111 -12.74 9.64 14.49
N GLU A 112 -13.13 9.70 13.22
CA GLU A 112 -14.37 10.35 12.79
C GLU A 112 -15.59 9.74 13.49
N GLY A 113 -15.64 8.41 13.59
CA GLY A 113 -16.66 7.67 14.34
C GLY A 113 -16.58 7.81 15.87
N GLY A 114 -15.68 8.65 16.40
CA GLY A 114 -15.57 8.96 17.82
C GLY A 114 -14.75 7.97 18.64
N VAL A 115 -14.01 7.05 18.02
CA VAL A 115 -13.16 6.09 18.73
C VAL A 115 -12.05 6.83 19.49
N ASP A 116 -11.83 6.42 20.74
CA ASP A 116 -10.82 7.00 21.62
C ASP A 116 -9.39 6.69 21.13
N PRO A 117 -8.42 7.63 21.22
CA PRO A 117 -7.05 7.40 20.81
C PRO A 117 -6.40 6.14 21.41
N ASP A 118 -6.64 5.86 22.69
CA ASP A 118 -6.04 4.67 23.35
C ASP A 118 -6.58 3.37 22.73
N ALA A 119 -7.85 3.38 22.33
CA ALA A 119 -8.48 2.25 21.64
C ALA A 119 -7.96 2.08 20.21
N ILE A 120 -7.62 3.18 19.52
CA ILE A 120 -6.99 3.14 18.20
C ILE A 120 -5.61 2.48 18.30
N ALA A 121 -4.76 2.96 19.22
CA ALA A 121 -3.44 2.39 19.44
C ALA A 121 -3.53 0.89 19.82
N ALA A 122 -4.46 0.53 20.72
CA ALA A 122 -4.70 -0.86 21.09
C ALA A 122 -5.14 -1.73 19.90
N GLY A 123 -6.05 -1.22 19.06
CA GLY A 123 -6.50 -1.91 17.85
C GLY A 123 -5.38 -2.15 16.85
N LEU A 124 -4.50 -1.16 16.66
CA LEU A 124 -3.33 -1.27 15.79
C LEU A 124 -2.32 -2.31 16.33
N ARG A 125 -2.03 -2.30 17.63
CA ARG A 125 -1.19 -3.33 18.27
C ARG A 125 -1.77 -4.75 18.15
N ALA A 126 -3.09 -4.87 18.21
CA ALA A 126 -3.79 -6.14 18.07
C ALA A 126 -3.94 -6.61 16.62
N PHE A 127 -3.85 -5.70 15.64
CA PHE A 127 -4.02 -6.02 14.23
C PHE A 127 -2.96 -7.03 13.77
N ARG A 128 -3.42 -8.03 13.01
CA ARG A 128 -2.58 -9.04 12.36
C ARG A 128 -2.95 -9.05 10.88
N VAL A 129 -1.93 -9.05 10.03
CA VAL A 129 -2.13 -9.22 8.59
C VAL A 129 -2.51 -10.69 8.36
N GLU A 130 -3.69 -10.96 7.81
CA GLU A 130 -4.05 -12.32 7.36
C GLU A 130 -3.03 -12.82 6.32
N ASP A 131 -2.80 -14.14 6.26
CA ASP A 131 -1.68 -14.86 5.60
C ASP A 131 -1.46 -14.65 4.07
N HIS A 132 -1.93 -13.56 3.47
CA HIS A 132 -2.00 -13.37 2.01
C HIS A 132 -1.46 -12.01 1.49
N ARG A 133 -0.56 -11.34 2.20
CA ARG A 133 0.26 -10.23 1.68
C ARG A 133 1.75 -10.56 1.85
N ILE A 134 2.48 -10.76 0.75
CA ILE A 134 3.94 -11.02 0.73
C ILE A 134 4.33 -12.07 1.80
N ALA A 135 3.53 -13.13 1.91
CA ALA A 135 3.74 -14.12 2.95
C ALA A 135 4.85 -15.05 2.50
N ARG A 136 5.92 -15.14 3.30
CA ARG A 136 6.87 -16.25 3.16
C ARG A 136 6.14 -17.54 3.51
N VAL A 137 5.75 -18.31 2.49
CA VAL A 137 4.96 -19.54 2.65
C VAL A 137 5.81 -20.76 2.96
N ALA A 138 7.08 -20.77 2.53
CA ALA A 138 8.00 -21.85 2.84
C ALA A 138 9.47 -21.43 2.66
N VAL A 139 10.38 -22.18 3.29
CA VAL A 139 11.76 -22.32 2.80
C VAL A 139 12.01 -23.79 2.53
N ILE A 140 12.36 -24.09 1.29
CA ILE A 140 12.66 -25.45 0.82
C ILE A 140 14.02 -25.36 0.14
N ASP A 141 14.98 -26.16 0.59
CA ASP A 141 16.35 -26.23 0.05
C ASP A 141 17.05 -24.86 -0.05
N GLY A 142 16.84 -23.99 0.96
CA GLY A 142 17.42 -22.65 1.03
C GLY A 142 16.75 -21.61 0.13
N VAL A 143 15.65 -21.95 -0.54
CA VAL A 143 14.86 -21.04 -1.38
C VAL A 143 13.64 -20.55 -0.62
N THR A 144 13.49 -19.22 -0.50
CA THR A 144 12.33 -18.56 0.11
C THR A 144 11.18 -18.45 -0.88
N TRP A 145 10.07 -19.13 -0.57
CA TRP A 145 8.84 -19.07 -1.34
C TRP A 145 7.95 -17.98 -0.77
N VAL A 146 7.57 -17.01 -1.61
CA VAL A 146 6.72 -15.87 -1.23
C VAL A 146 5.43 -15.95 -2.02
N ASN A 147 4.29 -16.00 -1.32
CA ASN A 147 2.97 -15.95 -1.94
C ASN A 147 2.48 -14.50 -1.98
N ASP A 148 2.31 -13.99 -3.20
CA ASP A 148 1.78 -12.67 -3.49
C ASP A 148 0.62 -12.74 -4.50
N SER A 149 -0.23 -13.77 -4.39
CA SER A 149 -1.36 -14.00 -5.30
C SER A 149 -2.42 -12.88 -5.32
N LYS A 150 -2.35 -11.92 -4.38
CA LYS A 150 -3.19 -10.71 -4.37
C LYS A 150 -2.59 -9.53 -5.12
N ALA A 151 -1.36 -9.62 -5.64
CA ALA A 151 -0.83 -8.67 -6.61
C ALA A 151 -1.46 -8.85 -8.00
N THR A 152 -2.79 -8.70 -8.05
CA THR A 152 -3.60 -8.88 -9.27
C THR A 152 -3.55 -7.66 -10.20
N ASN A 153 -2.64 -6.72 -9.97
CA ASN A 153 -2.39 -5.56 -10.83
C ASN A 153 -0.90 -5.21 -10.84
N ALA A 154 -0.43 -4.59 -11.93
CA ALA A 154 0.99 -4.32 -12.14
C ALA A 154 1.63 -3.43 -11.05
N HIS A 155 0.86 -2.54 -10.42
CA HIS A 155 1.36 -1.68 -9.34
C HIS A 155 1.63 -2.48 -8.05
N ALA A 156 0.75 -3.41 -7.72
CA ALA A 156 0.93 -4.31 -6.59
C ALA A 156 2.13 -5.25 -6.84
N ALA A 157 2.25 -5.81 -8.05
CA ALA A 157 3.38 -6.65 -8.42
C ALA A 157 4.71 -5.87 -8.38
N ALA A 158 4.72 -4.61 -8.85
CA ALA A 158 5.88 -3.73 -8.76
C ALA A 158 6.28 -3.45 -7.30
N ALA A 159 5.33 -3.25 -6.39
CA ALA A 159 5.61 -3.01 -4.98
C ALA A 159 6.28 -4.24 -4.33
N SER A 160 5.80 -5.44 -4.65
CA SER A 160 6.39 -6.69 -4.15
C SER A 160 7.76 -6.96 -4.73
N LEU A 161 7.97 -6.72 -6.03
CA LEU A 161 9.28 -6.87 -6.66
C LEU A 161 10.31 -5.88 -6.12
N ARG A 162 9.91 -4.63 -5.80
CA ARG A 162 10.81 -3.63 -5.20
C ARG A 162 11.41 -4.07 -3.87
N ALA A 163 10.65 -4.83 -3.07
CA ALA A 163 11.07 -5.29 -1.76
C ALA A 163 12.14 -6.41 -1.79
N LEU A 164 12.41 -6.99 -2.96
CA LEU A 164 13.37 -8.08 -3.12
C LEU A 164 14.79 -7.56 -3.37
N ALA A 165 15.79 -8.31 -2.90
CA ALA A 165 17.19 -8.03 -3.18
C ALA A 165 17.50 -8.24 -4.68
N ASP A 166 18.51 -7.54 -5.19
CA ASP A 166 18.88 -7.65 -6.59
C ASP A 166 19.34 -9.08 -6.93
N GLY A 167 18.93 -9.56 -8.11
CA GLY A 167 19.19 -10.91 -8.59
C GLY A 167 18.75 -12.00 -7.62
N SER A 168 17.68 -11.83 -6.84
CA SER A 168 17.19 -12.83 -5.88
C SER A 168 15.84 -13.45 -6.26
N ALA A 169 15.08 -12.80 -7.15
CA ALA A 169 13.71 -13.18 -7.45
C ALA A 169 13.61 -14.20 -8.61
N VAL A 170 12.79 -15.25 -8.44
CA VAL A 170 12.22 -16.02 -9.55
C VAL A 170 10.73 -15.75 -9.55
N TRP A 171 10.23 -15.03 -10.55
CA TRP A 171 8.86 -14.55 -10.56
C TRP A 171 7.93 -15.47 -11.34
N LEU A 172 6.90 -16.00 -10.68
CA LEU A 172 5.86 -16.81 -11.29
C LEU A 172 4.62 -15.91 -11.48
N ALA A 173 4.37 -15.49 -12.73
CA ALA A 173 3.26 -14.62 -13.08
C ALA A 173 2.16 -15.44 -13.80
N GLY A 174 0.89 -15.18 -13.53
CA GLY A 174 -0.20 -15.87 -14.23
C GLY A 174 -1.55 -15.17 -14.06
N GLY A 175 -2.47 -15.43 -14.99
CA GLY A 175 -3.83 -14.87 -14.99
C GLY A 175 -4.06 -13.71 -15.98
N ASP A 176 -5.22 -13.06 -15.86
CA ASP A 176 -5.59 -11.90 -16.67
C ASP A 176 -4.92 -10.62 -16.13
N ALA A 177 -4.03 -10.05 -16.94
CA ALA A 177 -3.26 -8.84 -16.60
C ALA A 177 -4.10 -7.55 -16.63
N LYS A 178 -5.42 -7.62 -16.90
CA LYS A 178 -6.35 -6.48 -16.91
C LYS A 178 -5.83 -5.30 -17.74
N GLY A 179 -5.18 -5.60 -18.86
CA GLY A 179 -4.62 -4.62 -19.80
C GLY A 179 -3.23 -4.08 -19.46
N ALA A 180 -2.55 -4.58 -18.42
CA ALA A 180 -1.15 -4.26 -18.17
C ALA A 180 -0.20 -5.13 -19.00
N ASP A 181 0.86 -4.52 -19.54
CA ASP A 181 1.94 -5.26 -20.20
C ASP A 181 2.89 -5.81 -19.13
N LEU A 182 2.94 -7.14 -19.01
CA LEU A 182 3.83 -7.82 -18.07
C LEU A 182 5.28 -7.74 -18.54
N ASP A 183 5.54 -7.53 -19.84
CA ASP A 183 6.89 -7.43 -20.39
C ASP A 183 7.58 -6.12 -19.95
N ASP A 184 6.82 -5.03 -19.79
CA ASP A 184 7.32 -3.79 -19.19
C ASP A 184 7.74 -4.00 -17.73
N LEU A 185 6.93 -4.73 -16.97
CA LEU A 185 7.25 -5.02 -15.58
C LEU A 185 8.47 -5.96 -15.45
N VAL A 186 8.63 -6.92 -16.37
CA VAL A 186 9.84 -7.74 -16.44
C VAL A 186 11.08 -6.90 -16.75
N ARG A 187 10.97 -5.92 -17.65
CA ARG A 187 12.07 -5.01 -17.99
C ARG A 187 12.46 -4.11 -16.82
N ASP A 188 11.47 -3.47 -16.18
CA ASP A 188 11.69 -2.53 -15.07
C ASP A 188 12.36 -3.19 -13.86
N PHE A 189 12.15 -4.50 -13.67
CA PHE A 189 12.66 -5.26 -12.54
C PHE A 189 13.68 -6.34 -12.93
N ALA A 190 14.23 -6.30 -14.15
CA ALA A 190 15.19 -7.30 -14.64
C ALA A 190 16.40 -7.45 -13.72
N VAL A 191 16.88 -6.36 -13.10
CA VAL A 191 17.99 -6.36 -12.14
C VAL A 191 17.67 -7.18 -10.89
N LYS A 192 16.39 -7.29 -10.52
CA LYS A 192 15.94 -8.06 -9.35
C LYS A 192 15.69 -9.53 -9.65
N MET A 193 15.51 -9.90 -10.92
CA MET A 193 15.05 -11.22 -11.34
C MET A 193 16.17 -12.11 -11.90
N ARG A 194 16.23 -13.35 -11.41
CA ARG A 194 16.99 -14.46 -12.03
C ARG A 194 16.22 -15.11 -13.17
N GLY A 195 14.90 -14.97 -13.18
CA GLY A 195 14.02 -15.47 -14.23
C GLY A 195 12.55 -15.19 -13.94
N SER A 196 11.73 -15.27 -14.98
CA SER A 196 10.27 -15.21 -14.88
C SER A 196 9.64 -16.37 -15.64
N CYS A 197 8.51 -16.87 -15.15
CA CYS A 197 7.67 -17.84 -15.85
C CYS A 197 6.24 -17.33 -15.88
N SER A 198 5.61 -17.33 -17.06
CA SER A 198 4.23 -16.90 -17.25
C SER A 198 3.32 -18.06 -17.67
N SER A 199 2.17 -18.20 -17.01
CA SER A 199 1.12 -19.17 -17.41
C SER A 199 -0.27 -18.51 -17.43
N GLY A 200 -0.94 -18.46 -18.59
CA GLY A 200 -2.27 -17.86 -18.76
C GLY A 200 -2.59 -17.42 -20.20
N ALA A 201 -3.83 -16.99 -20.46
CA ALA A 201 -4.36 -16.64 -21.79
C ALA A 201 -3.70 -15.42 -22.47
N THR A 202 -2.83 -14.69 -21.77
CA THR A 202 -1.94 -13.70 -22.38
C THR A 202 -0.64 -14.39 -22.77
N ARG A 203 -0.68 -15.09 -23.90
CA ARG A 203 0.53 -15.66 -24.52
C ARG A 203 1.38 -14.49 -25.01
N ALA A 204 2.58 -14.35 -24.43
CA ALA A 204 3.62 -13.45 -24.93
C ALA A 204 3.73 -13.59 -26.45
N ARG A 205 3.60 -12.47 -27.19
CA ARG A 205 4.06 -12.46 -28.59
C ARG A 205 5.57 -12.53 -28.52
N GLY A 206 6.09 -13.67 -28.93
CA GLY A 206 7.40 -14.14 -28.52
C GLY A 206 8.59 -13.26 -28.89
N SER A 207 9.64 -13.42 -28.11
CA SER A 207 10.96 -13.60 -28.69
C SER A 207 11.49 -14.96 -28.22
N SER A 208 11.66 -15.87 -29.18
CA SER A 208 12.24 -17.18 -28.99
C SER A 208 13.73 -17.05 -28.66
N ARG A 209 14.16 -17.55 -27.50
CA ARG A 209 15.50 -18.13 -27.37
C ARG A 209 15.41 -19.43 -26.57
N SER A 210 15.30 -20.52 -27.31
CA SER A 210 15.63 -21.85 -26.83
C SER A 210 17.10 -21.87 -26.39
N ARG A 211 17.36 -22.29 -25.15
CA ARG A 211 18.62 -22.95 -24.81
C ARG A 211 18.30 -24.43 -24.63
N ASP A 212 18.51 -25.16 -25.72
CA ASP A 212 18.57 -26.62 -25.71
C ASP A 212 19.74 -27.02 -24.81
N THR A 213 19.43 -27.66 -23.69
CA THR A 213 20.40 -28.28 -22.79
C THR A 213 20.42 -29.75 -23.12
N ARG A 214 21.41 -30.19 -23.90
CA ARG A 214 21.86 -31.59 -23.90
C ARG A 214 23.21 -31.69 -23.24
N ALA A 215 23.20 -32.34 -22.08
CA ALA A 215 24.36 -32.92 -21.45
C ALA A 215 24.74 -34.25 -22.13
N THR A 216 26.02 -34.61 -22.04
CA THR A 216 26.64 -35.95 -22.23
C THR A 216 26.62 -36.53 -23.66
N SER A 217 27.66 -37.15 -24.23
CA SER A 217 28.79 -37.93 -23.69
C SER A 217 29.88 -38.12 -24.76
N ARG A 218 31.09 -38.43 -24.27
CA ARG A 218 32.32 -38.93 -24.93
C ARG A 218 33.23 -37.95 -25.65
#